data_AF-A1BDH1-F1
#
_entry.id   AF-A1BDH1-F1
#
_cell.length_a   1.000
_cell.length_b   1.000
_cell.length_c   1.000
_cell.angle_alpha   90.00
_cell.angle_beta   90.00
_cell.angle_gamma   90.00
#
_symmetry.space_group_name_H-M   'P 1'
#
loop_
_entity.id
_entity.type
_entity.pdbx_description
1 polymer ?
#
loop_
_entity_poly.entity_id
_entity_poly.type
_entity_poly.pdbx_seq_one_letter_code
_entity_poly.pdbx_strand_id
1 'polypeptide(L)'
;MPLHKSAEKRLRQSEKRNVRNRARKKELKVLLKNMQKLIDTSADKNVVEEAYRSAVQKLDRLGVKRYLHPNKASRKKAQLTKMLNNYVKVD
;
A
#
# COMPACT_ATOMS: atom_id res chain seq x y z
N MET A 1 -14.40 27.27 -12.78
CA MET A 1 -14.27 27.72 -11.38
C MET A 1 -15.58 27.46 -10.64
N PRO A 2 -15.58 27.25 -9.30
CA PRO A 2 -16.82 26.98 -8.54
C PRO A 2 -17.79 28.17 -8.61
N LEU A 3 -19.06 27.89 -8.91
CA LEU A 3 -20.13 28.92 -9.00
C LEU A 3 -20.85 29.15 -7.65
N HIS A 4 -20.76 28.20 -6.72
CA HIS A 4 -21.43 28.24 -5.42
C HIS A 4 -20.42 28.14 -4.28
N LYS A 5 -20.68 28.81 -3.15
CA LYS A 5 -19.83 28.75 -1.93
C LYS A 5 -19.62 27.31 -1.44
N SER A 6 -20.62 26.44 -1.60
CA SER A 6 -20.52 25.01 -1.27
C SER A 6 -19.51 24.29 -2.18
N ALA A 7 -19.49 24.59 -3.48
CA ALA A 7 -18.57 24.00 -4.44
C ALA A 7 -17.12 24.41 -4.15
N GLU A 8 -16.87 25.68 -3.81
CA GLU A 8 -15.54 26.15 -3.41
C GLU A 8 -15.03 25.45 -2.14
N LYS A 9 -15.90 25.26 -1.14
CA LYS A 9 -15.58 24.46 0.06
C LYS A 9 -15.25 23.01 -0.30
N ARG A 10 -16.00 22.39 -1.22
CA ARG A 10 -15.74 21.02 -1.66
C ARG A 10 -14.40 20.89 -2.36
N LEU A 11 -14.01 21.86 -3.20
CA LEU A 11 -12.72 21.90 -3.88
C LEU A 11 -11.56 21.91 -2.87
N ARG A 12 -11.60 22.83 -1.89
CA ARG A 12 -10.58 22.89 -0.81
C ARG A 12 -10.50 21.60 -0.01
N GLN A 13 -11.63 20.94 0.25
CA GLN A 13 -11.65 19.65 0.95
C GLN A 13 -11.09 18.51 0.08
N SER A 14 -11.40 18.48 -1.22
CA SER A 14 -10.94 17.42 -2.12
C SER A 14 -9.43 17.48 -2.31
N GLU A 15 -8.84 18.67 -2.42
CA GLU A 15 -7.39 18.86 -2.50
C GLU A 15 -6.68 18.31 -1.25
N LYS A 16 -7.14 18.70 -0.05
CA LYS A 16 -6.59 18.19 1.23
C LYS A 16 -6.69 16.66 1.32
N ARG A 17 -7.83 16.08 0.91
CA ARG A 17 -8.03 14.63 0.88
C ARG A 17 -7.13 13.97 -0.16
N ASN A 18 -6.96 14.56 -1.34
CA ASN A 18 -6.12 14.04 -2.41
C ASN A 18 -4.65 13.95 -1.98
N VAL A 19 -4.11 15.01 -1.37
CA VAL A 19 -2.74 15.01 -0.83
C VAL A 19 -2.55 13.90 0.18
N ARG A 20 -3.47 13.77 1.16
CA ARG A 20 -3.43 12.70 2.17
C ARG A 20 -3.48 11.31 1.54
N ASN A 21 -4.43 11.08 0.62
CA ASN A 21 -4.61 9.79 -0.04
C ASN A 21 -3.38 9.43 -0.90
N ARG A 22 -2.79 10.41 -1.58
CA ARG A 22 -1.58 10.25 -2.38
C ARG A 22 -0.40 9.85 -1.50
N ALA A 23 -0.18 10.54 -0.38
CA ALA A 23 0.89 10.22 0.56
C ALA A 23 0.76 8.77 1.09
N ARG A 24 -0.42 8.37 1.56
CA ARG A 24 -0.67 7.01 2.06
C ARG A 24 -0.50 5.92 1.00
N LYS A 25 -0.96 6.17 -0.23
CA LYS A 25 -0.75 5.25 -1.36
C LYS A 25 0.72 5.19 -1.78
N LYS A 26 1.45 6.30 -1.71
CA LYS A 26 2.90 6.35 -2.00
C LYS A 26 3.69 5.55 -0.97
N GLU A 27 3.41 5.71 0.33
CA GLU A 27 4.01 4.91 1.40
C GLU A 27 3.83 3.40 1.15
N LEU A 28 2.62 2.96 0.81
CA LEU A 28 2.36 1.57 0.46
C LEU A 28 3.16 1.13 -0.78
N LYS A 29 3.19 1.94 -1.85
CA LYS A 29 3.95 1.63 -3.07
C LYS A 29 5.45 1.45 -2.78
N VAL A 30 6.02 2.27 -1.89
CA VAL A 30 7.43 2.16 -1.49
C VAL A 30 7.68 0.83 -0.76
N LEU A 31 6.84 0.46 0.22
CA LEU A 31 6.99 -0.82 0.93
C LEU A 31 6.93 -2.03 -0.01
N LEU A 32 5.98 -2.04 -0.96
CA LEU A 32 5.86 -3.12 -1.94
C LEU A 32 7.08 -3.19 -2.86
N LYS A 33 7.61 -2.04 -3.30
CA LYS A 33 8.84 -1.99 -4.11
C LYS A 33 10.07 -2.46 -3.33
N ASN A 34 10.17 -2.11 -2.05
CA ASN A 34 11.27 -2.55 -1.20
C ASN A 34 11.27 -4.07 -1.05
N MET A 35 10.11 -4.68 -0.78
CA MET A 35 9.99 -6.14 -0.72
C MET A 35 10.35 -6.80 -2.06
N GLN A 36 9.88 -6.27 -3.19
CA GLN A 36 10.25 -6.79 -4.51
C GLN A 36 11.76 -6.70 -4.74
N LYS A 37 12.39 -5.56 -4.42
CA LYS A 37 13.83 -5.38 -4.56
C LYS A 37 14.62 -6.37 -3.70
N LEU A 38 14.16 -6.65 -2.47
CA LEU A 38 14.80 -7.64 -1.59
C LEU A 38 14.74 -9.05 -2.19
N ILE A 39 13.60 -9.44 -2.78
CA ILE A 39 13.44 -10.70 -3.51
C ILE A 39 14.35 -10.74 -4.74
N ASP A 40 14.41 -9.67 -5.52
CA ASP A 40 15.22 -9.58 -6.74
C ASP A 40 16.74 -9.62 -6.44
N THR A 41 17.14 -9.21 -5.23
CA THR A 41 18.56 -9.21 -4.79
C THR A 41 18.92 -10.47 -3.99
N SER A 42 18.01 -11.46 -3.91
CA SER A 42 18.19 -12.68 -3.10
C SER A 42 18.61 -12.39 -1.65
N ALA A 43 17.94 -11.43 -1.01
CA ALA A 43 18.22 -11.08 0.38
C ALA A 43 17.85 -12.21 1.36
N ASP A 44 18.41 -12.18 2.57
CA ASP A 44 18.08 -13.15 3.62
C ASP A 44 16.56 -13.26 3.84
N LYS A 45 16.09 -14.51 3.99
CA LYS A 45 14.67 -14.85 4.19
C LYS A 45 14.05 -14.02 5.30
N ASN A 46 14.78 -13.81 6.40
CA ASN A 46 14.31 -13.02 7.54
C ASN A 46 13.99 -11.56 7.15
N VAL A 47 14.85 -10.94 6.34
CA VAL A 47 14.67 -9.55 5.89
C VAL A 47 13.47 -9.43 4.96
N VAL A 48 13.26 -10.42 4.08
CA VAL A 48 12.08 -10.47 3.20
C VAL A 48 10.80 -10.64 4.02
N GLU A 49 10.82 -11.49 5.06
CA GLU A 49 9.69 -11.67 5.97
C GLU A 49 9.34 -10.39 6.75
N GLU A 50 10.33 -9.66 7.25
CA GLU A 50 10.12 -8.38 7.94
C GLU A 50 9.49 -7.33 7.01
N ALA A 51 9.96 -7.26 5.76
CA ALA A 51 9.39 -6.40 4.74
C ALA A 51 7.94 -6.80 4.42
N TYR A 52 7.66 -8.10 4.33
CA TYR A 52 6.30 -8.63 4.17
C TYR A 52 5.39 -8.22 5.33
N ARG A 53 5.80 -8.45 6.59
CA ARG A 53 5.02 -8.10 7.79
C ARG A 53 4.68 -6.60 7.81
N SER A 54 5.66 -5.76 7.49
CA SER A 54 5.48 -4.30 7.39
C SER A 54 4.50 -3.90 6.28
N ALA A 55 4.60 -4.52 5.10
CA ALA A 55 3.70 -4.27 3.98
C ALA A 55 2.25 -4.72 4.28
N VAL A 56 2.06 -5.90 4.88
CA VAL A 56 0.75 -6.42 5.27
C VAL A 56 0.10 -5.54 6.32
N GLN A 57 0.83 -5.16 7.38
CA GLN A 57 0.30 -4.25 8.40
C GLN A 57 -0.18 -2.93 7.78
N LYS A 58 0.57 -2.38 6.81
CA LYS A 58 0.17 -1.16 6.10
C LYS A 58 -1.06 -1.36 5.23
N LEU A 59 -1.12 -2.46 4.47
CA LEU A 59 -2.27 -2.80 3.63
C LEU A 59 -3.56 -2.87 4.44
N ASP A 60 -3.54 -3.61 5.55
CA ASP A 60 -4.71 -3.83 6.39
C ASP A 60 -5.19 -2.50 7.01
N ARG A 61 -4.26 -1.68 7.53
CA ARG A 61 -4.57 -0.33 8.05
C ARG A 61 -5.19 0.59 6.99
N LEU A 62 -4.68 0.56 5.76
CA LEU A 62 -5.21 1.40 4.67
C LEU A 62 -6.56 0.89 4.15
N GLY A 63 -6.80 -0.42 4.21
CA GLY A 63 -8.09 -1.04 3.88
C GLY A 63 -9.17 -0.64 4.88
N VAL A 64 -8.88 -0.74 6.18
CA VAL A 64 -9.79 -0.32 7.26
C VAL A 64 -10.14 1.16 7.15
N LYS A 65 -9.13 2.02 6.96
CA LYS A 65 -9.33 3.48 6.83
C LYS A 65 -9.89 3.91 5.46
N ARG A 66 -10.26 2.98 4.58
CA ARG A 66 -10.83 3.22 3.25
C ARG A 66 -9.98 4.11 2.33
N TYR A 67 -8.66 4.16 2.55
CA TYR A 67 -7.71 4.74 1.58
C TYR A 67 -7.57 3.86 0.34
N LEU A 68 -7.81 2.55 0.52
CA LEU A 68 -7.96 1.53 -0.52
C LEU A 68 -9.17 0.66 -0.17
N HIS A 69 -9.80 0.07 -1.18
CA HIS A 69 -10.95 -0.82 -0.96
C HIS A 69 -10.50 -2.09 -0.22
N PRO A 70 -11.25 -2.63 0.75
CA PRO A 70 -10.88 -3.84 1.50
C PRO A 70 -10.55 -5.01 0.55
N ASN A 71 -11.34 -5.26 -0.48
CA ASN A 71 -11.04 -6.29 -1.49
C ASN A 71 -9.71 -6.06 -2.21
N LYS A 72 -9.30 -4.80 -2.42
CA LYS A 72 -7.99 -4.48 -2.99
C LYS A 72 -6.88 -4.76 -1.98
N ALA A 73 -7.10 -4.52 -0.69
CA ALA A 73 -6.19 -4.90 0.39
C ALA A 73 -5.98 -6.41 0.41
N SER A 74 -7.07 -7.17 0.49
CA SER A 74 -7.07 -8.64 0.55
C SER A 74 -6.40 -9.25 -0.68
N ARG A 75 -6.73 -8.76 -1.89
CA ARG A 75 -6.06 -9.21 -3.13
C ARG A 75 -4.55 -8.96 -3.09
N LYS A 76 -4.13 -7.79 -2.61
CA LYS A 76 -2.70 -7.45 -2.52
C LYS A 76 -1.98 -8.29 -1.46
N LYS A 77 -2.62 -8.55 -0.32
CA LYS A 77 -2.11 -9.46 0.71
C LYS A 77 -1.93 -10.88 0.16
N ALA A 78 -2.90 -11.40 -0.59
CA ALA A 78 -2.80 -12.70 -1.25
C ALA A 78 -1.64 -12.75 -2.27
N GLN A 79 -1.47 -11.70 -3.09
CA GLN A 79 -0.34 -11.58 -4.03
C GLN A 79 1.01 -11.58 -3.31
N LEU A 80 1.17 -10.79 -2.24
CA LEU A 80 2.42 -10.76 -1.47
C LEU A 80 2.74 -12.10 -0.81
N THR A 81 1.72 -12.77 -0.27
CA THR A 81 1.89 -14.07 0.38
C THR A 81 2.31 -15.12 -0.65
N LYS A 82 1.73 -15.10 -1.85
CA LYS A 82 2.15 -15.97 -2.96
C LYS A 82 3.61 -15.71 -3.35
N MET A 83 4.03 -14.46 -3.42
CA MET A 83 5.42 -14.09 -3.72
C MET A 83 6.40 -14.60 -2.66
N LEU A 84 6.08 -14.39 -1.38
CA LEU A 84 6.90 -14.88 -0.26
C LEU A 84 7.00 -16.42 -0.27
N ASN A 85 5.88 -17.11 -0.45
CA ASN A 85 5.85 -18.57 -0.50
C ASN A 85 6.65 -19.13 -1.67
N ASN A 86 6.62 -18.46 -2.83
CA ASN A 86 7.44 -18.85 -3.97
C ASN A 86 8.92 -18.64 -3.70
N TYR A 87 9.30 -17.53 -3.06
CA TYR A 87 10.67 -17.24 -2.69
C TYR A 87 11.23 -18.28 -1.71
N VAL A 88 10.50 -18.56 -0.63
CA VAL A 88 10.89 -19.54 0.40
C VAL A 88 11.01 -20.97 -0.13
N LYS A 89 10.32 -21.32 -1.23
CA LYS A 89 10.39 -22.64 -1.87
C LYS A 89 11.58 -22.83 -2.80
N VAL A 90 12.14 -21.75 -3.33
CA VAL A 90 13.27 -21.80 -4.29
C VAL A 90 14.59 -21.99 -3.54
N ASP A 91 14.67 -21.51 -2.30
CA ASP A 91 15.79 -21.66 -1.37
C ASP A 91 15.65 -22.88 -0.45
#